data_AF-A0A7C4ZWC2-F1
#
_entry.id   AF-A0A7C4ZWC2-F1
#
_cell.length_a   1.000
_cell.length_b   1.000
_cell.length_c   1.000
_cell.angle_alpha   90.00
_cell.angle_beta   90.00
_cell.angle_gamma   90.00
#
_symmetry.space_group_name_H-M   'P 1'
#
loop_
_entity.id
_entity.type
_entity.pdbx_description
1 polymer ?
#
loop_
_entity_poly.entity_id
_entity_poly.type
_entity_poly.pdbx_seq_one_letter_code
_entity_poly.pdbx_strand_id
1 'polypeptide(L)'
;MPKSGEDRAAKYGAKFDAEVVRSRYAATSTIAKTAQETKQRELATLATNVRNILDTAGIPAIYTAAFLSFANKLYGVIQKFSGDVAVYQANLEYTKWVNMVSPIDSDASVLKQIWNLFADTLGTKS
;
A
#
# COMPACT_ATOMS: atom_id res chain seq x y z
N MET A 1 -15.50 24.86 -20.48
CA MET A 1 -14.45 25.73 -19.93
C MET A 1 -13.88 25.16 -18.65
N PRO A 2 -12.57 25.32 -18.36
CA PRO A 2 -11.99 24.96 -17.07
C PRO A 2 -12.64 25.76 -15.95
N LYS A 3 -12.95 25.11 -14.81
CA LYS A 3 -13.54 25.81 -13.65
C LYS A 3 -12.53 26.73 -12.99
N SER A 4 -12.98 27.94 -12.65
CA SER A 4 -12.17 28.92 -11.93
C SER A 4 -11.87 28.47 -10.50
N GLY A 5 -10.98 29.19 -9.80
CA GLY A 5 -10.69 28.95 -8.39
C GLY A 5 -11.92 29.15 -7.52
N GLU A 6 -12.71 30.18 -7.82
CA GLU A 6 -13.95 30.55 -7.12
C GLU A 6 -15.01 29.46 -7.28
N ASP A 7 -15.21 28.95 -8.50
CA ASP A 7 -16.14 27.84 -8.77
C ASP A 7 -15.76 26.57 -8.02
N ARG A 8 -14.45 26.32 -7.86
CA ARG A 8 -13.94 25.17 -7.10
C ARG A 8 -14.16 25.34 -5.60
N ALA A 9 -13.94 26.55 -5.07
CA ALA A 9 -14.14 26.86 -3.66
C ALA A 9 -15.62 26.79 -3.27
N ALA A 10 -16.51 27.42 -4.05
CA ALA A 10 -17.95 27.39 -3.84
C ALA A 10 -18.49 25.94 -3.89
N LYS A 11 -18.05 25.16 -4.89
CA LYS A 11 -18.38 23.73 -4.96
C LYS A 11 -17.85 22.94 -3.77
N TYR A 12 -16.69 23.29 -3.21
CA TYR A 12 -16.13 22.58 -2.07
C TYR A 12 -16.90 22.87 -0.78
N GLY A 13 -17.24 24.15 -0.52
CA GLY A 13 -18.06 24.54 0.64
C GLY A 13 -19.41 23.84 0.67
N ALA A 14 -20.08 23.73 -0.49
CA ALA A 14 -21.36 23.03 -0.63
C ALA A 14 -21.31 21.51 -0.31
N LYS A 15 -20.14 20.90 -0.15
CA LYS A 15 -20.01 19.48 0.21
C LYS A 15 -20.20 19.19 1.70
N PHE A 16 -20.14 20.21 2.56
CA PHE A 16 -20.09 20.06 4.02
C PHE A 16 -21.43 20.31 4.72
N ASP A 17 -22.53 19.85 4.12
CA ASP A 17 -23.82 19.79 4.80
C ASP A 17 -23.82 18.68 5.86
N ALA A 18 -24.04 19.03 7.12
CA ALA A 18 -23.91 18.11 8.24
C ALA A 18 -24.91 16.93 8.19
N GLU A 19 -26.13 17.16 7.70
CA GLU A 19 -27.17 16.13 7.66
C GLU A 19 -26.92 15.16 6.49
N VAL A 20 -26.50 15.70 5.34
CA VAL A 20 -26.08 14.89 4.19
C VAL A 20 -24.82 14.07 4.52
N VAL A 21 -23.88 14.64 5.27
CA VAL A 21 -22.67 13.91 5.70
C VAL A 21 -23.05 12.78 6.65
N ARG A 22 -23.89 13.04 7.66
CA ARG A 22 -24.36 12.02 8.61
C ARG A 22 -25.06 10.87 7.91
N SER A 23 -26.02 11.17 7.03
CA SER A 23 -26.79 10.15 6.29
C SER A 23 -25.89 9.28 5.40
N ARG A 24 -24.89 9.87 4.73
CA ARG A 24 -23.91 9.11 3.93
C ARG A 24 -23.04 8.18 4.77
N TYR A 25 -22.55 8.64 5.93
CA TYR A 25 -21.79 7.78 6.84
C TYR A 25 -22.63 6.64 7.38
N ALA A 26 -23.90 6.90 7.75
CA ALA A 26 -24.81 5.86 8.22
C ALA A 26 -25.03 4.80 7.13
N ALA A 27 -25.26 5.21 5.88
CA ALA A 27 -25.50 4.30 4.76
C ALA A 27 -24.28 3.45 4.36
N THR A 28 -23.06 3.96 4.58
CA THR A 28 -21.82 3.30 4.12
C THR A 28 -21.00 2.65 5.24
N SER A 29 -21.35 2.92 6.51
CA SER A 29 -20.58 2.47 7.68
C SER A 29 -20.34 0.96 7.69
N THR A 30 -21.36 0.14 7.44
CA THR A 30 -21.21 -1.32 7.48
C THR A 30 -20.22 -1.81 6.42
N ILE A 31 -20.38 -1.35 5.17
CA ILE A 31 -19.50 -1.73 4.06
C ILE A 31 -18.06 -1.28 4.34
N ALA A 32 -17.89 -0.05 4.84
CA ALA A 32 -16.59 0.50 5.18
C ALA A 32 -15.91 -0.26 6.32
N LYS A 33 -16.64 -0.65 7.37
CA LYS A 33 -16.11 -1.44 8.47
C LYS A 33 -15.65 -2.81 8.02
N THR A 34 -16.48 -3.53 7.26
CA THR A 34 -16.12 -4.86 6.74
C THR A 34 -14.88 -4.78 5.85
N ALA A 35 -14.82 -3.83 4.92
CA ALA A 35 -13.66 -3.64 4.06
C ALA A 35 -12.39 -3.29 4.87
N GLN A 36 -12.52 -2.44 5.89
CA GLN A 36 -11.40 -2.06 6.74
C GLN A 36 -10.91 -3.22 7.61
N GLU A 37 -11.81 -4.05 8.16
CA GLU A 37 -11.42 -5.22 8.94
C GLU A 37 -10.60 -6.22 8.11
N THR A 38 -11.06 -6.54 6.91
CA THR A 38 -10.32 -7.42 5.99
C THR A 38 -8.93 -6.84 5.70
N LYS A 39 -8.87 -5.56 5.32
CA LYS A 39 -7.61 -4.88 5.06
C LYS A 39 -6.67 -4.88 6.26
N GLN A 40 -7.17 -4.62 7.47
CA GLN A 40 -6.32 -4.61 8.67
C GLN A 40 -5.76 -5.99 8.98
N ARG A 41 -6.53 -7.08 8.77
CA ARG A 41 -6.03 -8.45 8.93
C ARG A 41 -4.92 -8.76 7.94
N GLU A 42 -5.09 -8.38 6.67
CA GLU A 42 -4.09 -8.58 5.63
C GLU A 42 -2.80 -7.80 5.91
N LEU A 43 -2.92 -6.53 6.32
CA LEU A 43 -1.77 -5.69 6.65
C LEU A 43 -1.06 -6.16 7.92
N ALA A 44 -1.79 -6.68 8.92
CA ALA A 44 -1.18 -7.26 10.12
C ALA A 44 -0.37 -8.51 9.78
N THR A 45 -0.92 -9.41 8.96
CA THR A 45 -0.20 -10.59 8.45
C THR A 45 1.04 -10.19 7.66
N LEU A 46 0.92 -9.19 6.78
CA LEU A 46 2.04 -8.67 6.01
C LEU A 46 3.15 -8.10 6.92
N ALA A 47 2.78 -7.33 7.95
CA ALA A 47 3.72 -6.78 8.91
C ALA A 47 4.49 -7.87 9.66
N THR A 48 3.80 -8.93 10.10
CA THR A 48 4.43 -10.10 10.73
C THR A 48 5.41 -10.80 9.78
N ASN A 49 5.01 -11.03 8.53
CA ASN A 49 5.88 -11.67 7.53
C ASN A 49 7.12 -10.85 7.24
N VAL A 50 6.97 -9.53 7.06
CA VAL A 50 8.10 -8.61 6.87
C VAL A 50 9.01 -8.64 8.09
N ARG A 51 8.48 -8.58 9.32
CA ARG A 51 9.31 -8.65 10.53
C ARG A 51 10.12 -9.94 10.59
N ASN A 52 9.50 -11.09 10.31
CA ASN A 52 10.20 -12.38 10.29
C ASN A 52 11.35 -12.42 9.25
N ILE A 53 11.14 -11.84 8.06
CA ILE A 53 12.19 -11.71 7.04
C ILE A 53 13.34 -10.86 7.57
N LEU A 54 13.03 -9.71 8.20
CA LEU A 54 14.05 -8.82 8.76
C LEU A 54 14.82 -9.47 9.91
N ASP A 55 14.15 -10.22 10.79
CA ASP A 55 14.80 -10.96 11.89
C ASP A 55 15.76 -12.01 11.34
N THR A 56 15.33 -12.76 10.32
CA THR A 56 16.15 -13.78 9.66
C THR A 56 17.38 -13.18 8.98
N ALA A 57 17.23 -12.00 8.39
CA ALA A 57 18.32 -11.25 7.76
C ALA A 57 19.18 -10.45 8.74
N GLY A 58 18.88 -10.48 10.05
CA GLY A 58 19.61 -9.72 11.06
C GLY A 58 19.41 -8.20 10.98
N ILE A 59 18.37 -7.73 10.28
CA ILE A 59 18.08 -6.30 10.15
C ILE A 59 17.46 -5.76 11.45
N PRO A 60 18.07 -4.73 12.07
CA PRO A 60 17.56 -4.12 13.29
C PRO A 60 16.11 -3.62 13.18
N ALA A 61 15.35 -3.71 14.28
CA ALA A 61 13.95 -3.31 14.34
C ALA A 61 13.68 -1.84 13.97
N ILE A 62 14.66 -0.96 14.15
CA ILE A 62 14.56 0.45 13.75
C ILE A 62 14.27 0.62 12.25
N TYR A 63 14.68 -0.35 11.42
CA TYR A 63 14.46 -0.29 9.97
C TYR A 63 13.14 -0.92 9.52
N THR A 64 12.36 -1.54 10.40
CA THR A 64 11.09 -2.20 10.04
C THR A 64 10.14 -1.28 9.30
N ALA A 65 10.01 -0.02 9.73
CA ALA A 65 9.12 0.94 9.10
C ALA A 65 9.47 1.18 7.62
N ALA A 66 10.76 1.15 7.25
CA ALA A 66 11.20 1.35 5.87
C ALA A 66 10.77 0.17 4.99
N PHE A 67 11.09 -1.06 5.40
CA PHE A 67 10.74 -2.26 4.63
C PHE A 67 9.22 -2.54 4.62
N LEU A 68 8.52 -2.24 5.71
CA LEU A 68 7.06 -2.34 5.75
C LEU A 68 6.41 -1.30 4.83
N SER A 69 7.00 -0.12 4.69
CA SER A 69 6.51 0.88 3.73
C SER A 69 6.62 0.38 2.28
N PHE A 70 7.71 -0.31 1.94
CA PHE A 70 7.83 -0.99 0.64
C PHE A 70 6.75 -2.06 0.45
N ALA A 71 6.58 -2.95 1.43
CA ALA A 71 5.55 -3.99 1.38
C ALA A 71 4.14 -3.42 1.21
N ASN A 72 3.81 -2.32 1.90
CA ASN A 72 2.54 -1.61 1.76
C ASN A 72 2.33 -1.00 0.36
N LYS A 73 3.42 -0.57 -0.31
CA LYS A 73 3.35 -0.11 -1.71
C LYS A 73 3.03 -1.25 -2.66
N LEU A 74 3.69 -2.40 -2.50
CA LEU A 74 3.39 -3.61 -3.29
C LEU A 74 1.96 -4.10 -3.07
N TYR A 75 1.49 -4.12 -1.83
CA TYR A 75 0.09 -4.40 -1.51
C TYR A 75 -0.85 -3.42 -2.26
N GLY A 76 -0.55 -2.11 -2.24
CA GLY A 76 -1.32 -1.13 -3.00
C GLY A 76 -1.30 -1.33 -4.52
N VAL A 77 -0.23 -1.90 -5.08
CA VAL A 77 -0.12 -2.24 -6.51
C VAL A 77 -1.05 -3.40 -6.84
N ILE A 78 -0.99 -4.51 -6.10
CA ILE A 78 -1.81 -5.70 -6.39
C ILE A 78 -3.31 -5.47 -6.17
N GLN A 79 -3.67 -4.49 -5.33
CA GLN A 79 -5.07 -4.09 -5.13
C GLN A 79 -5.61 -3.23 -6.29
N LYS A 80 -4.74 -2.65 -7.12
CA LYS A 80 -5.11 -1.72 -8.21
C LYS A 80 -4.93 -2.30 -9.60
N PHE A 81 -3.94 -3.16 -9.77
CA PHE A 81 -3.50 -3.68 -11.05
C PHE A 81 -3.43 -5.20 -11.00
N SER A 82 -3.53 -5.84 -12.16
CA SER A 82 -3.36 -7.29 -12.34
C SER A 82 -2.49 -7.59 -13.56
N GLY A 83 -2.00 -8.84 -13.65
CA GLY A 83 -1.19 -9.32 -14.77
C GLY A 83 0.09 -8.51 -14.99
N ASP A 84 0.50 -8.36 -16.24
CA ASP A 84 1.75 -7.69 -16.63
C ASP A 84 1.86 -6.25 -16.12
N VAL A 85 0.74 -5.54 -16.01
CA VAL A 85 0.71 -4.18 -15.47
C VAL A 85 1.06 -4.17 -13.99
N ALA A 86 0.56 -5.13 -13.21
CA ALA A 86 0.92 -5.25 -11.80
C ALA A 86 2.41 -5.57 -11.64
N VAL A 87 2.93 -6.49 -12.45
CA VAL A 87 4.36 -6.85 -12.46
C VAL A 87 5.22 -5.64 -12.79
N TYR A 88 4.87 -4.90 -13.84
CA TYR A 88 5.60 -3.69 -14.23
C TYR A 88 5.62 -2.64 -13.11
N GLN A 89 4.45 -2.35 -12.51
CA GLN A 89 4.35 -1.39 -11.40
C GLN A 89 5.10 -1.86 -10.15
N ALA A 90 5.05 -3.16 -9.83
CA ALA A 90 5.79 -3.73 -8.71
C ALA A 90 7.31 -3.63 -8.93
N ASN A 91 7.78 -3.82 -10.16
CA ASN A 91 9.19 -3.66 -10.53
C ASN A 91 9.66 -2.20 -10.48
N LEU A 92 8.79 -1.24 -10.86
CA LEU A 92 9.07 0.18 -10.68
C LEU A 92 9.25 0.55 -9.21
N GLU A 93 8.35 0.08 -8.34
CA GLU A 93 8.51 0.29 -6.89
C GLU A 93 9.78 -0.40 -6.40
N TYR A 94 10.03 -1.66 -6.75
CA TYR A 94 11.26 -2.37 -6.37
C TYR A 94 12.52 -1.55 -6.72
N THR A 95 12.63 -1.08 -7.97
CA THR A 95 13.77 -0.27 -8.45
C THR A 95 13.96 1.01 -7.63
N LYS A 96 12.85 1.70 -7.33
CA LYS A 96 12.88 2.92 -6.52
C LYS A 96 13.37 2.64 -5.10
N TRP A 97 12.93 1.54 -4.50
CA TRP A 97 13.23 1.21 -3.10
C TRP A 97 14.65 0.65 -2.93
N VAL A 98 15.18 -0.10 -3.89
CA VAL A 98 16.59 -0.55 -3.90
C VAL A 98 17.53 0.64 -3.68
N ASN A 99 17.34 1.73 -4.41
CA ASN A 99 18.16 2.93 -4.26
C ASN A 99 18.01 3.60 -2.89
N MET A 100 16.84 3.46 -2.26
CA MET A 100 16.54 4.14 -1.00
C MET A 100 17.05 3.38 0.23
N VAL A 101 17.04 2.05 0.21
CA VAL A 101 17.48 1.22 1.35
C VAL A 101 18.82 0.51 1.11
N SER A 102 19.51 0.78 -0.01
CA SER A 102 20.84 0.25 -0.31
C SER A 102 21.87 0.34 0.85
N PRO A 103 21.89 1.40 1.69
CA PRO A 103 22.79 1.44 2.85
C PRO A 103 22.49 0.41 3.96
N ILE A 104 21.29 -0.18 3.94
CA ILE A 104 20.76 -1.12 4.95
C ILE A 104 20.68 -2.54 4.38
N ASP A 105 20.36 -2.68 3.09
CA ASP A 105 20.27 -3.93 2.33
C ASP A 105 21.05 -3.76 1.02
N SER A 106 22.36 -3.94 1.10
CA SER A 106 23.31 -3.64 0.01
C SER A 106 23.05 -4.46 -1.25
N ASP A 107 22.61 -5.71 -1.08
CA ASP A 107 22.37 -6.64 -2.18
C ASP A 107 20.88 -6.71 -2.58
N ALA A 108 20.04 -5.84 -1.99
CA ALA A 108 18.58 -5.85 -2.13
C ALA A 108 17.94 -7.23 -1.84
N SER A 109 18.61 -8.06 -1.05
CA SER A 109 18.23 -9.44 -0.78
C SER A 109 16.93 -9.52 0.02
N VAL A 110 16.75 -8.60 0.97
CA VAL A 110 15.56 -8.49 1.82
C VAL A 110 14.41 -7.89 1.04
N LEU A 111 14.66 -6.85 0.25
CA LEU A 111 13.64 -6.32 -0.66
C LEU A 111 13.12 -7.40 -1.61
N LYS A 112 13.99 -8.25 -2.15
CA LYS A 112 13.58 -9.32 -3.05
C LYS A 112 12.74 -10.38 -2.32
N GLN A 113 13.10 -10.74 -1.10
CA GLN A 113 12.29 -11.65 -0.27
C GLN A 113 10.89 -11.06 0.00
N ILE A 114 10.81 -9.77 0.33
CA ILE A 114 9.52 -9.09 0.52
C ILE A 114 8.71 -9.05 -0.78
N TRP A 115 9.36 -8.78 -1.92
CA TRP A 115 8.70 -8.81 -3.23
C TRP A 115 8.13 -10.20 -3.54
N ASN A 116 8.87 -11.27 -3.20
CA ASN A 116 8.43 -12.64 -3.43
C ASN A 116 7.18 -13.02 -2.63
N LEU A 117 6.85 -12.34 -1.52
CA LEU A 117 5.57 -12.52 -0.82
C LEU A 117 4.35 -12.22 -1.71
N PHE A 118 4.55 -11.48 -2.79
CA PHE A 118 3.50 -11.08 -3.74
C PHE A 118 3.58 -11.82 -5.07
N ALA A 119 4.57 -12.72 -5.26
CA ALA A 119 4.84 -13.36 -6.56
C ALA A 119 3.66 -14.20 -7.06
N ASP A 120 2.98 -14.92 -6.17
CA ASP A 120 1.80 -15.72 -6.51
C ASP A 120 0.65 -14.86 -7.03
N THR A 121 0.45 -13.68 -6.44
CA THR A 121 -0.60 -12.72 -6.81
C THR A 121 -0.25 -11.91 -8.06
N LEU A 122 1.05 -11.71 -8.30
CA LEU A 122 1.58 -11.02 -9.47
C LEU A 122 1.61 -11.91 -10.73
N GLY A 123 1.32 -13.20 -10.60
CA GLY A 123 1.27 -14.13 -11.74
C GLY A 123 2.65 -14.60 -12.22
N THR A 124 3.72 -14.30 -11.49
CA THR A 124 5.05 -14.86 -11.76
C THR A 124 5.19 -16.21 -11.07
N LYS A 125 4.49 -17.23 -11.60
CA LYS A 125 4.88 -18.61 -11.35
C LYS A 125 6.13 -18.90 -12.18
N SER A 126 7.17 -19.39 -11.49
CA SER A 126 8.39 -19.96 -12.08
C SER A 126 8.09 -21.01 -13.14
#